data_AF-A0A920IQL2-F1
#
_entry.id   AF-A0A920IQL2-F1
#
_cell.length_a   1.000
_cell.length_b   1.000
_cell.length_c   1.000
_cell.angle_alpha   90.00
_cell.angle_beta   90.00
_cell.angle_gamma   90.00
#
_symmetry.space_group_name_H-M   'P 1'
#
loop_
_entity.id
_entity.type
_entity.pdbx_description
1 polymer ?
#
loop_
_entity_poly.entity_id
_entity_poly.type
_entity_poly.pdbx_seq_one_letter_code
_entity_poly.pdbx_strand_id
1 'polypeptide(L)'
;MTTLLKGYLLIIGLVSMALGLTCMFMPDLGWYPAFEDIERGTAAASFVRTMAGVFVASGYVLIRFIFSSSKVQLGTVLIYLCSFMLIGKFSGLYYEGIKFHDIVTTSLGTLTLIGLVVIHKHRKNLLNYDL
;
A
#
# COMPACT_ATOMS: atom_id res chain seq x y z
N MET A 1 7.43 26.01 2.73
CA MET A 1 8.11 24.73 3.03
C MET A 1 9.53 24.84 2.51
N THR A 2 10.55 24.74 3.38
CA THR A 2 11.94 24.87 2.96
C THR A 2 12.31 23.74 2.00
N THR A 3 13.18 24.02 1.02
CA THR A 3 13.67 23.05 0.04
C THR A 3 14.28 21.81 0.70
N LEU A 4 14.94 22.00 1.85
CA LEU A 4 15.48 20.93 2.69
C LEU A 4 14.40 19.96 3.19
N LEU A 5 13.27 20.47 3.70
CA LEU A 5 12.18 19.61 4.19
C LEU A 5 11.52 18.82 3.06
N LYS A 6 11.36 19.43 1.88
CA LYS A 6 10.86 18.72 0.69
C LYS A 6 11.80 17.60 0.26
N GLY A 7 13.11 17.88 0.26
CA GLY A 7 14.14 16.88 -0.05
C GLY A 7 14.12 15.70 0.93
N TYR A 8 14.05 15.98 2.23
CA TYR A 8 13.94 14.95 3.26
C TYR A 8 12.72 14.05 3.05
N LEU A 9 11.53 14.63 2.91
CA LEU A 9 10.31 13.83 2.75
C LEU A 9 10.26 13.07 1.42
N LEU A 10 10.88 13.60 0.35
CA LEU A 10 11.07 12.87 -0.91
C LEU A 10 11.92 11.62 -0.67
N ILE A 11 13.05 11.74 0.02
CA ILE A 11 13.94 10.60 0.33
C ILE A 11 13.18 9.55 1.14
N ILE A 12 12.46 9.95 2.17
CA ILE A 12 11.64 9.02 2.98
C ILE A 12 10.58 8.31 2.12
N GLY A 13 9.89 9.05 1.25
CA GLY A 13 8.91 8.47 0.33
C GLY A 13 9.53 7.44 -0.62
N LEU A 14 10.69 7.76 -1.21
CA LEU A 14 11.40 6.86 -2.11
C LEU A 14 11.93 5.61 -1.40
N VAL A 15 12.51 5.77 -0.21
CA VAL A 15 13.00 4.65 0.60
C VAL A 15 11.85 3.75 1.03
N SER A 16 10.72 4.32 1.46
CA SER A 16 9.51 3.57 1.81
C SER A 16 8.98 2.76 0.64
N MET A 17 8.95 3.34 -0.56
CA MET A 17 8.56 2.63 -1.78
C MET A 17 9.56 1.52 -2.14
N ALA A 18 10.86 1.80 -2.09
CA ALA A 18 11.89 0.83 -2.42
C ALA A 18 11.85 -0.38 -1.47
N LEU A 19 11.87 -0.13 -0.15
CA LEU A 19 11.81 -1.20 0.86
C LEU A 19 10.47 -1.96 0.83
N GLY A 20 9.36 -1.25 0.60
CA GLY A 20 8.05 -1.88 0.44
C GLY A 20 8.01 -2.79 -0.79
N LEU A 21 8.54 -2.36 -1.92
CA LEU A 21 8.59 -3.18 -3.14
C LEU A 21 9.53 -4.38 -2.99
N THR A 22 10.71 -4.20 -2.38
CA THR A 22 11.62 -5.31 -2.13
C THR A 22 10.99 -6.33 -1.20
N CYS A 23 10.49 -5.93 -0.03
CA CYS A 23 9.85 -6.87 0.92
C CYS A 23 8.61 -7.55 0.33
N MET A 24 7.89 -6.87 -0.58
CA MET A 24 6.72 -7.44 -1.23
C MET A 24 7.08 -8.57 -2.20
N PHE A 25 8.06 -8.34 -3.07
CA PHE A 25 8.35 -9.26 -4.18
C PHE A 25 9.53 -10.19 -3.95
N MET A 26 10.28 -10.01 -2.87
CA MET A 26 11.42 -10.86 -2.57
C MET A 26 10.98 -12.24 -2.05
N PRO A 27 11.57 -13.34 -2.57
CA PRO A 27 11.17 -14.69 -2.18
C PRO A 27 11.56 -15.04 -0.74
N ASP A 28 12.60 -14.40 -0.21
CA ASP A 28 13.09 -14.60 1.15
C ASP A 28 13.15 -13.27 1.90
N LEU A 29 12.42 -13.21 3.02
CA LEU A 29 12.39 -12.03 3.90
C LEU A 29 13.66 -11.91 4.75
N GLY A 30 14.39 -13.00 4.96
CA GLY A 30 15.57 -13.02 5.82
C GLY A 30 16.73 -12.15 5.33
N TRP A 31 16.70 -11.69 4.07
CA TRP A 31 17.65 -10.69 3.58
C TRP A 31 17.55 -9.34 4.30
N TYR A 32 16.37 -9.01 4.82
CA TYR A 32 16.20 -7.81 5.62
C TYR A 32 16.42 -8.15 7.10
N PRO A 33 17.44 -7.60 7.77
CA PRO A 33 17.81 -8.01 9.13
C PRO A 33 16.67 -7.92 10.15
N ALA A 34 15.72 -7.00 9.97
CA ALA A 34 14.58 -6.89 10.89
C ALA A 34 13.54 -8.03 10.74
N PHE A 35 13.66 -8.85 9.69
CA PHE A 35 12.77 -9.98 9.39
C PHE A 35 13.54 -11.31 9.31
N GLU A 36 14.76 -11.39 9.83
CA GLU A 36 15.60 -12.59 9.79
C GLU A 36 14.93 -13.80 10.47
N ASP A 37 14.23 -13.57 11.59
CA ASP A 37 13.53 -14.61 12.35
C ASP A 37 12.14 -14.98 11.77
N ILE A 38 11.72 -14.37 10.66
CA ILE A 38 10.40 -14.61 10.08
C ILE A 38 10.49 -15.77 9.08
N GLU A 39 10.06 -16.95 9.54
CA GLU A 39 10.00 -18.13 8.69
C GLU A 39 8.95 -18.01 7.56
N ARG A 40 9.26 -18.66 6.43
CA ARG A 40 8.33 -18.82 5.31
C ARG A 40 7.18 -19.76 5.66
N GLY A 41 6.08 -19.62 4.94
CA GLY A 41 4.83 -20.33 5.17
C GLY A 41 4.12 -19.89 6.45
N THR A 42 4.52 -18.79 7.10
CA THR A 42 3.91 -18.32 8.36
C THR A 42 2.90 -17.21 8.14
N ALA A 43 1.97 -17.04 9.09
CA ALA A 43 1.05 -15.90 9.06
C ALA A 43 1.78 -14.55 9.17
N ALA A 44 2.91 -14.53 9.90
CA ALA A 44 3.77 -13.36 10.02
C ALA A 44 4.38 -12.94 8.68
N ALA A 45 4.92 -13.89 7.89
CA ALA A 45 5.47 -13.61 6.57
C ALA A 45 4.41 -13.07 5.58
N SER A 46 3.19 -13.63 5.61
CA SER A 46 2.03 -13.13 4.83
C SER A 46 1.62 -11.71 5.27
N PHE A 47 1.64 -11.44 6.58
CA PHE A 47 1.35 -10.12 7.12
C PHE A 47 2.41 -9.07 6.73
N VAL A 48 3.69 -9.40 6.82
CA VAL A 48 4.80 -8.51 6.43
C VAL A 48 4.67 -8.10 4.95
N ARG A 49 4.39 -9.03 4.04
CA ARG A 49 4.18 -8.71 2.62
C ARG A 49 2.95 -7.83 2.38
N THR A 50 1.89 -8.06 3.14
CA THR A 50 0.68 -7.21 3.10
C THR A 50 1.00 -5.78 3.57
N MET A 51 1.76 -5.65 4.67
CA MET A 51 2.21 -4.36 5.21
C MET A 51 3.22 -3.67 4.29
N ALA A 52 4.05 -4.41 3.57
CA ALA A 52 4.95 -3.85 2.57
C ALA A 52 4.19 -3.04 1.51
N GLY A 53 2.99 -3.48 1.13
CA GLY A 53 2.09 -2.71 0.26
C GLY A 53 1.63 -1.38 0.86
N VAL A 54 1.38 -1.33 2.17
CA VAL A 54 1.06 -0.09 2.87
C VAL A 54 2.25 0.89 2.79
N PHE A 55 3.49 0.42 2.96
CA PHE A 55 4.70 1.23 2.81
C PHE A 55 4.88 1.78 1.39
N VAL A 56 4.55 1.00 0.37
CA VAL A 56 4.60 1.49 -1.02
C VAL A 56 3.55 2.59 -1.25
N ALA A 57 2.30 2.34 -0.84
CA ALA A 57 1.23 3.32 -1.02
C ALA A 57 1.45 4.60 -0.20
N SER A 58 1.94 4.49 1.05
CA SER A 58 2.23 5.65 1.89
C SER A 58 3.38 6.49 1.32
N GLY A 59 4.44 5.85 0.81
CA GLY A 59 5.54 6.54 0.13
C GLY A 59 5.06 7.28 -1.11
N TYR A 60 4.23 6.65 -1.94
CA TYR A 60 3.62 7.30 -3.11
C TYR A 60 2.73 8.48 -2.71
N VAL A 61 1.85 8.31 -1.72
CA VAL A 61 0.95 9.37 -1.24
C VAL A 61 1.74 10.53 -0.65
N LEU A 62 2.83 10.27 0.08
CA LEU A 62 3.73 11.28 0.62
C LEU A 62 4.37 12.11 -0.49
N ILE A 63 4.96 11.45 -1.50
CA ILE A 63 5.55 12.16 -2.66
C ILE A 63 4.48 12.99 -3.37
N ARG A 64 3.30 12.41 -3.62
CA ARG A 64 2.17 13.13 -4.22
C ARG A 64 1.77 14.34 -3.39
N PHE A 65 1.71 14.22 -2.07
CA PHE A 65 1.35 15.32 -1.17
C PHE A 65 2.34 16.49 -1.25
N ILE A 66 3.64 16.22 -1.44
CA ILE A 66 4.69 17.26 -1.48
C ILE A 66 4.74 18.00 -2.82
N PHE A 67 4.55 17.28 -3.93
CA PHE A 67 4.78 17.79 -5.28
C PHE A 67 3.50 18.08 -6.07
N SER A 68 2.35 17.52 -5.69
CA SER A 68 1.08 17.81 -6.36
C SER A 68 0.49 19.12 -5.85
N SER A 69 0.09 20.00 -6.78
CA SER A 69 -0.68 21.20 -6.45
C SER A 69 -2.12 20.87 -6.02
N SER A 70 -2.67 19.74 -6.49
CA SER A 70 -4.01 19.31 -6.08
C SER A 70 -4.00 18.67 -4.69
N LYS A 71 -4.98 19.04 -3.86
CA LYS A 71 -5.21 18.39 -2.57
C LYS A 71 -5.51 16.91 -2.79
N VAL A 72 -4.77 16.06 -2.08
CA VAL A 72 -4.99 14.62 -2.13
C VAL A 72 -6.31 14.31 -1.42
N GLN A 73 -7.34 13.92 -2.19
CA GLN A 73 -8.64 13.55 -1.62
C GLN A 73 -8.49 12.27 -0.78
N LEU A 74 -9.05 12.26 0.44
CA LEU A 74 -9.00 11.13 1.35
C LEU A 74 -9.43 9.80 0.70
N GLY A 75 -10.47 9.83 -0.13
CA GLY A 75 -10.93 8.66 -0.89
C GLY A 75 -9.86 8.08 -1.82
N THR A 76 -9.05 8.92 -2.47
CA THR A 76 -7.94 8.44 -3.31
C THR A 76 -6.81 7.82 -2.48
N VAL A 77 -6.54 8.36 -1.27
CA VAL A 77 -5.56 7.77 -0.34
C VAL A 77 -5.98 6.37 0.08
N LEU A 78 -7.23 6.20 0.48
CA LEU A 78 -7.77 4.90 0.90
C LEU A 78 -7.71 3.88 -0.25
N ILE A 79 -8.02 4.31 -1.48
CA ILE A 79 -7.91 3.44 -2.67
C ILE A 79 -6.46 3.00 -2.88
N TYR A 80 -5.48 3.92 -2.81
CA TYR A 80 -4.07 3.54 -2.98
C TYR A 80 -3.60 2.58 -1.89
N LEU A 81 -3.88 2.87 -0.62
CA LEU A 81 -3.54 2.00 0.50
C LEU A 81 -4.13 0.60 0.32
N CYS A 82 -5.43 0.52 0.04
CA CYS A 82 -6.13 -0.76 -0.14
C CYS A 82 -5.61 -1.54 -1.36
N SER A 83 -5.36 -0.85 -2.48
CA SER A 83 -4.86 -1.48 -3.71
C SER A 83 -3.48 -2.09 -3.51
N PHE A 84 -2.52 -1.35 -2.96
CA PHE A 84 -1.16 -1.89 -2.74
C PHE A 84 -1.12 -2.92 -1.62
N MET A 85 -1.96 -2.78 -0.59
CA MET A 85 -2.12 -3.81 0.42
C MET A 85 -2.61 -5.13 -0.19
N LEU A 86 -3.55 -5.08 -1.16
CA LEU A 86 -3.98 -6.26 -1.90
C LEU A 86 -2.87 -6.83 -2.78
N ILE A 87 -2.07 -6.01 -3.46
CA ILE A 87 -0.89 -6.49 -4.23
C ILE A 87 0.10 -7.20 -3.30
N GLY A 88 0.36 -6.64 -2.11
CA GLY A 88 1.15 -7.27 -1.07
C GLY A 88 0.56 -8.59 -0.61
N LYS A 89 -0.77 -8.64 -0.48
CA LYS A 89 -1.49 -9.86 -0.11
C LYS A 89 -1.38 -10.94 -1.19
N PHE A 90 -1.50 -10.58 -2.47
CA PHE A 90 -1.29 -11.49 -3.60
C PHE A 90 0.13 -12.05 -3.60
N SER A 91 1.13 -11.22 -3.30
CA SER A 91 2.52 -11.67 -3.17
C SER A 91 2.68 -12.63 -1.98
N GLY A 92 2.01 -12.36 -0.85
CA GLY A 92 1.92 -13.28 0.28
C GLY A 92 1.31 -14.62 -0.10
N LEU A 93 0.18 -14.64 -0.82
CA LEU A 93 -0.46 -15.87 -1.30
C LEU A 93 0.47 -16.68 -2.23
N TYR A 94 1.26 -16.00 -3.05
CA TYR A 94 2.19 -16.63 -3.99
C TYR A 94 3.41 -17.27 -3.29
N TYR A 95 4.03 -16.57 -2.34
CA TYR A 95 5.25 -17.05 -1.67
C TYR A 95 5.00 -17.89 -0.42
N GLU A 96 3.93 -17.61 0.33
CA GLU A 96 3.69 -18.19 1.66
C GLU A 96 2.61 -19.27 1.66
N GLY A 97 1.98 -19.51 0.50
CA GLY A 97 0.87 -20.42 0.34
C GLY A 97 -0.48 -19.84 0.78
N ILE A 98 -1.53 -20.64 0.62
CA ILE A 98 -2.91 -20.22 0.83
C ILE A 98 -3.42 -20.80 2.15
N LYS A 99 -3.73 -19.95 3.12
CA LYS A 99 -4.44 -20.34 4.34
C LYS A 99 -5.87 -19.80 4.33
N PHE A 100 -6.74 -20.40 5.14
CA PHE A 100 -8.14 -19.97 5.25
C PHE A 100 -8.27 -18.47 5.58
N HIS A 101 -7.47 -17.98 6.54
CA HIS A 101 -7.43 -16.56 6.89
C HIS A 101 -7.00 -15.67 5.71
N ASP A 102 -6.11 -16.14 4.83
CA ASP A 102 -5.68 -15.36 3.67
C ASP A 102 -6.79 -15.23 2.62
N ILE A 103 -7.62 -16.25 2.44
CA ILE A 103 -8.80 -16.21 1.56
C ILE A 103 -9.81 -15.19 2.10
N VAL A 104 -10.12 -15.26 3.39
CA VAL A 104 -11.07 -14.34 4.04
C VAL A 104 -10.58 -12.89 3.93
N THR A 105 -9.32 -12.63 4.31
CA THR A 105 -8.77 -11.26 4.28
C THR A 105 -8.64 -10.70 2.88
N THR A 106 -8.27 -11.53 1.89
CA THR A 106 -8.22 -11.11 0.48
C THR A 106 -9.62 -10.77 -0.03
N SER A 107 -10.63 -11.59 0.31
CA SER A 107 -12.02 -11.35 -0.10
C SER A 107 -12.60 -10.07 0.51
N LEU A 108 -12.38 -9.85 1.82
CA LEU A 108 -12.81 -8.62 2.47
C LEU A 108 -12.07 -7.39 1.91
N GLY A 109 -10.77 -7.52 1.66
CA GLY A 109 -9.97 -6.45 1.06
C GLY A 109 -10.44 -6.06 -0.34
N THR A 110 -10.75 -7.04 -1.21
CA THR A 110 -11.25 -6.77 -2.57
C THR A 110 -12.63 -6.12 -2.55
N LEU A 111 -13.56 -6.62 -1.71
CA LEU A 111 -14.85 -5.98 -1.50
C LEU A 111 -14.71 -4.54 -1.00
N THR A 112 -13.77 -4.29 -0.09
CA THR A 112 -13.46 -2.94 0.41
C THR A 112 -12.95 -2.04 -0.71
N LEU A 113 -12.05 -2.53 -1.55
CA LEU A 113 -11.53 -1.77 -2.70
C LEU A 113 -12.66 -1.41 -3.68
N ILE A 114 -13.53 -2.37 -4.01
CA ILE A 114 -14.69 -2.14 -4.89
C ILE A 114 -15.59 -1.06 -4.29
N GLY A 115 -15.95 -1.18 -3.01
CA GLY A 115 -16.77 -0.19 -2.32
C GLY A 115 -16.15 1.21 -2.32
N LEU A 116 -14.85 1.31 -2.07
CA LEU A 116 -14.11 2.57 -2.13
C LEU A 116 -14.14 3.20 -3.53
N VAL A 117 -13.93 2.41 -4.58
CA VAL A 117 -13.96 2.89 -5.97
C VAL A 117 -15.36 3.37 -6.36
N VAL A 118 -16.41 2.62 -5.99
CA VAL A 118 -17.81 2.99 -6.25
C VAL A 118 -18.16 4.30 -5.55
N ILE A 119 -17.87 4.42 -4.25
CA ILE A 119 -18.15 5.65 -3.48
C ILE A 119 -17.34 6.82 -4.02
N HIS A 120 -16.06 6.61 -4.37
CA HIS A 120 -15.22 7.66 -4.94
C HIS A 120 -15.79 8.18 -6.27
N LYS A 121 -16.25 7.29 -7.16
CA LYS A 121 -16.90 7.67 -8.42
C LYS A 121 -18.21 8.41 -8.18
N HIS A 122 -19.05 7.90 -7.27
CA HIS A 122 -20.31 8.56 -6.91
C HIS A 122 -20.09 9.99 -6.39
N ARG A 123 -19.12 10.18 -5.49
CA ARG A 123 -18.77 11.51 -4.96
C ARG A 123 -18.27 12.48 -6.03
N LYS A 124 -17.53 11.99 -7.04
CA LYS A 124 -17.10 12.83 -8.17
C LYS A 124 -18.29 13.31 -9.00
N ASN A 125 -19.30 12.46 -9.20
CA ASN A 125 -20.48 12.79 -9.98
C ASN A 125 -21.42 13.81 -9.30
N LEU A 126 -21.28 14.02 -7.98
CA LEU A 126 -22.06 15.01 -7.22
C LEU A 126 -21.45 16.42 -7.25
N LEU A 127 -20.23 16.59 -7.76
CA LEU A 127 -19.61 17.90 -7.89
C LEU A 127 -20.30 18.63 -9.05
N ASN A 128 -21.04 19.68 -8.73
CA ASN A 128 -21.65 20.54 -9.75
C ASN A 128 -20.57 21.39 -10.40
N TYR A 129 -20.41 21.28 -11.72
CA TYR A 129 -19.38 21.97 -12.50
C TYR A 129 -19.86 23.34 -13.03
N ASP A 130 -21.11 23.73 -12.74
CA ASP A 130 -21.73 24.99 -13.19
C ASP A 130 -21.37 26.20 -12.31
N LEU A 131 -20.10 26.34 -11.89
CA LEU A 131 -19.56 27.53 -11.20
C LEU A 131 -18.67 28.35 -12.13
#